data_AF-A0A183AT31-F1
#
_entry.id   AF-A0A183AT31-F1
#
_cell.length_a   1.000
_cell.length_b   1.000
_cell.length_c   1.000
_cell.angle_alpha   90.00
_cell.angle_beta   90.00
_cell.angle_gamma   90.00
#
_symmetry.space_group_name_H-M   'P 1'
#
loop_
_entity.id
_entity.type
_entity.pdbx_description
1 polymer ?
#
loop_
_entity_poly.entity_id
_entity_poly.type
_entity_poly.pdbx_seq_one_letter_code
_entity_poly.pdbx_strand_id
1 'polypeptide(L)'
;MESCNLENLNIHASAREVGYYLERFEIRCITRKGLDGERKTAYFLMVIGKDAYSLLKNLAFPDSPIPLSYESLKTLLLKHLQPANLKAAEQAKFHSFTRGGSQPVRDFILQLQTETSRCNFRD
;
A
#
# COMPACT_ATOMS: atom_id res chain seq x y z
N MET A 1 -18.76 12.05 17.88
CA MET A 1 -17.41 12.08 17.30
C MET A 1 -17.36 10.92 16.32
N GLU A 2 -17.71 11.19 15.07
CA GLU A 2 -17.94 10.14 14.08
C GLU A 2 -16.65 9.40 13.77
N SER A 3 -16.60 8.14 14.19
CA SER A 3 -15.59 7.21 13.75
C SER A 3 -15.85 6.90 12.27
N CYS A 4 -15.28 7.66 11.34
CA CYS A 4 -15.10 7.14 9.99
C CYS A 4 -14.28 5.85 10.13
N ASN A 5 -14.87 4.68 9.91
CA ASN A 5 -14.16 3.41 10.02
C ASN A 5 -13.05 3.38 8.98
N LEU A 6 -11.79 3.31 9.43
CA LEU A 6 -10.70 2.99 8.51
C LEU A 6 -10.77 1.48 8.32
N GLU A 7 -11.09 1.05 7.11
CA GLU A 7 -11.13 -0.37 6.76
C GLU A 7 -9.76 -0.99 6.97
N ASN A 8 -9.69 -2.27 7.35
CA ASN A 8 -8.40 -2.95 7.51
C ASN A 8 -7.60 -2.96 6.21
N LEU A 9 -6.27 -2.95 6.31
CA LEU A 9 -5.40 -3.08 5.15
C LEU A 9 -5.49 -4.51 4.59
N ASN A 10 -5.90 -4.63 3.33
CA ASN A 10 -5.84 -5.90 2.60
C ASN A 10 -4.39 -6.19 2.19
N ILE A 11 -3.79 -7.25 2.75
CA ILE A 11 -2.39 -7.64 2.47
C ILE A 11 -2.19 -8.23 1.06
N HIS A 12 -3.28 -8.59 0.37
CA HIS A 12 -3.24 -9.03 -1.03
C HIS A 12 -3.46 -7.88 -2.02
N ALA A 13 -3.64 -6.65 -1.51
CA ALA A 13 -3.79 -5.48 -2.35
C ALA A 13 -2.49 -5.16 -3.09
N SER A 14 -2.62 -4.51 -4.24
CA SER A 14 -1.47 -3.97 -4.95
C SER A 14 -0.76 -2.90 -4.11
N ALA A 15 0.53 -2.70 -4.37
CA ALA A 15 1.31 -1.66 -3.68
C ALA A 15 0.68 -0.26 -3.77
N ARG A 16 -0.01 0.02 -4.87
CA ARG A 16 -0.74 1.28 -5.09
C ARG A 16 -1.91 1.42 -4.11
N GLU A 17 -2.73 0.37 -3.95
CA GLU A 17 -3.85 0.37 -3.01
C GLU A 17 -3.37 0.48 -1.56
N VAL A 18 -2.23 -0.15 -1.24
CA VAL A 18 -1.58 0.03 0.06
C VAL A 18 -1.10 1.47 0.24
N GLY A 19 -0.57 2.10 -0.81
CA GLY A 19 -0.26 3.54 -0.83
C GLY A 19 -1.47 4.40 -0.47
N TYR A 20 -2.62 4.17 -1.12
CA TYR A 20 -3.87 4.88 -0.83
C TYR A 20 -4.36 4.68 0.61
N TYR A 21 -4.20 3.48 1.14
CA TYR A 21 -4.50 3.22 2.55
C TYR A 21 -3.62 4.07 3.49
N LEU A 22 -2.30 4.12 3.23
CA LEU A 22 -1.35 4.89 4.04
C LEU A 22 -1.62 6.40 3.95
N GLU A 23 -1.93 6.92 2.77
CA GLU A 23 -2.33 8.32 2.58
C GLU A 23 -3.60 8.67 3.38
N ARG A 24 -4.63 7.81 3.31
CA ARG A 24 -5.85 7.98 4.14
C ARG A 24 -5.55 7.96 5.63
N PHE A 25 -4.63 7.08 6.06
CA PHE A 25 -4.18 7.02 7.45
C PHE A 25 -3.46 8.33 7.86
N GLU A 26 -2.61 8.89 7.00
CA GLU A 26 -1.91 10.16 7.26
C GLU A 26 -2.87 11.35 7.37
N ILE A 27 -3.84 11.45 6.45
CA ILE A 27 -4.91 12.47 6.53
C ILE A 27 -5.65 12.36 7.87
N ARG A 28 -5.90 11.13 8.33
CA ARG A 28 -6.54 10.88 9.62
C ARG A 28 -5.67 11.29 10.81
N CYS A 29 -4.35 11.14 10.71
CA CYS A 29 -3.43 11.63 11.74
C CYS A 29 -3.45 13.16 11.80
N ILE A 30 -3.44 13.84 10.65
CA ILE A 30 -3.45 15.32 10.57
C ILE A 30 -4.72 15.90 11.22
N THR A 31 -5.88 15.27 10.99
CA THR A 31 -7.16 15.73 11.57
C THR A 31 -7.28 15.49 13.07
N ARG A 32 -6.43 14.64 13.67
CA ARG A 32 -6.50 14.26 15.09
C ARG A 32 -5.34 14.89 15.87
N LYS A 33 -5.66 15.90 16.68
CA LYS A 33 -4.66 16.58 17.53
C LYS A 33 -3.90 15.59 18.44
N GLY A 34 -2.57 15.76 18.51
CA GLY A 34 -1.70 15.05 19.47
C GLY A 34 -1.34 13.60 19.10
N LEU A 35 -1.40 13.28 17.80
CA LEU A 35 -1.08 11.96 17.25
C LEU A 35 0.26 12.01 16.50
N ASP A 36 1.34 12.00 17.27
CA ASP A 36 2.73 12.06 16.83
C ASP A 36 3.57 10.92 17.45
N GLY A 37 4.79 10.72 16.92
CA GLY A 37 5.76 9.75 17.43
C GLY A 37 5.16 8.36 17.69
N GLU A 38 5.36 7.88 18.93
CA GLU A 38 4.88 6.58 19.39
C GLU A 38 3.35 6.44 19.36
N ARG A 39 2.60 7.53 19.59
CA ARG A 39 1.13 7.51 19.51
C ARG A 39 0.65 7.25 18.09
N LYS A 40 1.37 7.79 17.09
CA LYS A 40 1.11 7.50 15.68
C LYS A 40 1.38 6.03 15.35
N THR A 41 2.50 5.48 15.81
CA THR A 41 2.82 4.06 15.67
C THR A 41 1.75 3.17 16.30
N ALA A 42 1.42 3.39 17.58
CA ALA A 42 0.45 2.58 18.29
C ALA A 42 -0.94 2.65 17.63
N TYR A 43 -1.34 3.85 17.21
CA TYR A 43 -2.59 4.02 16.48
C TYR A 43 -2.59 3.29 15.14
N PHE A 44 -1.50 3.35 14.38
CA PHE A 44 -1.34 2.60 13.13
C PHE A 44 -1.51 1.09 13.34
N LEU A 45 -0.78 0.52 14.29
CA LEU A 45 -0.86 -0.91 14.60
C LEU A 45 -2.25 -1.36 15.07
N MET A 46 -3.01 -0.47 15.72
CA MET A 46 -4.38 -0.75 16.14
C MET A 46 -5.36 -0.76 14.96
N VAL A 47 -5.22 0.16 14.00
CA VAL A 47 -6.19 0.34 12.90
C VAL A 47 -5.85 -0.45 11.64
N ILE A 48 -4.61 -0.93 11.48
CA ILE A 48 -4.17 -1.63 10.26
C ILE A 48 -4.88 -2.96 10.02
N GLY A 49 -5.45 -3.55 11.07
CA GLY A 49 -6.14 -4.82 11.03
C GLY A 49 -5.24 -6.02 11.30
N LYS A 50 -5.86 -7.17 11.58
CA LYS A 50 -5.21 -8.39 12.07
C LYS A 50 -4.15 -8.93 11.10
N ASP A 51 -4.49 -9.07 9.83
CA ASP A 51 -3.63 -9.76 8.86
C ASP A 51 -2.38 -8.93 8.54
N ALA A 52 -2.55 -7.62 8.36
CA ALA A 52 -1.46 -6.69 8.16
C ALA A 52 -0.58 -6.55 9.42
N TYR A 53 -1.17 -6.56 10.62
CA TYR A 53 -0.39 -6.61 11.86
C TYR A 53 0.43 -7.91 11.97
N SER A 54 -0.17 -9.06 11.64
CA SER A 54 0.55 -10.35 11.63
C SER A 54 1.71 -10.34 10.65
N LEU A 55 1.53 -9.75 9.46
CA LEU A 55 2.60 -9.56 8.49
C LEU A 55 3.71 -8.68 9.07
N LEU A 56 3.37 -7.52 9.63
CA LEU A 56 4.35 -6.63 10.26
C LEU A 56 5.12 -7.31 11.39
N LYS A 57 4.44 -8.11 12.22
CA LYS A 57 5.08 -8.88 13.29
C LYS A 57 6.10 -9.88 12.74
N ASN A 58 5.77 -10.56 11.64
CA ASN A 58 6.70 -11.48 10.98
C ASN A 58 7.87 -10.74 10.34
N LEU A 59 7.63 -9.58 9.73
CA LEU A 59 8.66 -8.75 9.09
C LEU A 59 9.61 -8.08 10.11
N ALA A 60 9.13 -7.82 11.32
CA ALA A 60 9.92 -7.21 12.40
C ALA A 60 10.74 -8.22 13.21
N PHE A 61 10.52 -9.53 13.03
CA PHE A 61 11.20 -10.58 13.79
C PHE A 61 12.74 -10.50 13.63
N PRO A 62 13.53 -10.66 14.72
CA PRO A 62 13.16 -11.12 16.07
C PRO A 62 12.57 -10.04 17.00
N ASP A 63 12.53 -8.78 16.56
CA ASP A 63 12.03 -7.67 17.36
C ASP A 63 10.49 -7.55 17.32
N SER A 64 9.94 -6.67 18.16
CA SER A 64 8.52 -6.33 18.16
C SER A 64 8.24 -5.18 17.18
N PRO A 65 7.08 -5.14 16.50
CA PRO A 65 6.70 -3.99 15.67
C PRO A 65 6.33 -2.74 16.51
N ILE A 66 6.09 -2.88 17.81
CA ILE A 66 5.69 -1.79 18.72
C ILE A 66 6.77 -0.70 18.87
N PRO A 67 8.05 -1.02 19.15
CA PRO A 67 9.11 -0.01 19.26
C PRO A 67 9.50 0.64 17.94
N LEU A 68 9.04 0.11 16.79
CA LEU A 68 9.37 0.68 15.49
C LEU A 68 8.58 1.97 15.24
N SER A 69 9.20 2.94 14.58
CA SER A 69 8.47 4.14 14.14
C SER A 69 7.44 3.79 13.06
N TYR A 70 6.39 4.60 12.94
CA TYR A 70 5.43 4.48 11.83
C TYR A 70 6.13 4.49 10.47
N GLU A 71 7.15 5.33 10.27
CA GLU A 71 7.90 5.40 9.00
C GLU A 71 8.68 4.10 8.72
N SER A 72 9.25 3.47 9.77
CA SER A 72 9.90 2.17 9.67
C SER A 72 8.90 1.07 9.27
N LEU A 73 7.74 1.04 9.91
CA LEU A 73 6.68 0.07 9.60
C LEU A 73 6.10 0.24 8.20
N LYS A 74 5.86 1.50 7.79
CA LYS A 74 5.45 1.87 6.43
C LYS A 74 6.45 1.36 5.39
N THR A 75 7.73 1.59 5.63
CA THR A 75 8.81 1.13 4.75
C THR A 75 8.87 -0.40 4.66
N LEU A 76 8.74 -1.10 5.79
CA LEU A 76 8.71 -2.57 5.82
C LEU A 76 7.57 -3.14 4.98
N LEU A 77 6.35 -2.60 5.15
CA LEU A 77 5.18 -3.01 4.36
C LEU A 77 5.39 -2.79 2.87
N LEU A 78 5.80 -1.59 2.46
CA LEU A 78 6.00 -1.25 1.05
C LEU A 78 7.08 -2.12 0.41
N LYS A 79 8.19 -2.37 1.11
CA LYS A 79 9.28 -3.24 0.62
C LYS A 79 8.82 -4.69 0.42
N HIS A 80 7.98 -5.20 1.31
CA HIS A 80 7.45 -6.56 1.17
C HIS A 80 6.47 -6.68 -0.01
N LEU A 81 5.61 -5.68 -0.20
CA LEU A 81 4.58 -5.69 -1.23
C LEU A 81 5.11 -5.27 -2.62
N GLN A 82 6.28 -4.64 -2.70
CA GLN A 82 7.00 -4.38 -3.95
C GLN A 82 8.38 -5.08 -3.97
N PRO A 83 8.42 -6.41 -4.11
CA PRO A 83 9.68 -7.08 -4.36
C PRO A 83 10.27 -6.62 -5.71
N ALA A 84 11.59 -6.44 -5.78
CA ALA A 84 12.26 -5.93 -6.98
C ALA A 84 11.97 -6.75 -8.25
N ASN A 85 11.78 -8.06 -8.09
CA ASN A 85 11.46 -9.00 -9.18
C ASN A 85 10.06 -8.78 -9.77
N LEU A 86 9.15 -8.16 -9.02
CA LEU A 86 7.81 -7.83 -9.49
C LEU A 86 7.85 -6.80 -10.62
N LYS A 87 8.82 -5.86 -10.59
CA LYS A 87 8.92 -4.79 -11.59
C LYS A 87 9.10 -5.34 -13.00
N ALA A 88 10.03 -6.27 -13.19
CA ALA A 88 10.29 -6.89 -14.48
C ALA A 88 9.08 -7.70 -14.98
N ALA A 89 8.39 -8.40 -14.08
CA ALA A 89 7.19 -9.15 -14.41
C ALA A 89 6.02 -8.24 -14.84
N GLU A 90 5.77 -7.14 -14.10
CA GLU A 90 4.76 -6.15 -14.43
C GLU A 90 5.06 -5.45 -15.77
N GLN A 91 6.33 -5.13 -16.04
CA GLN A 91 6.75 -4.56 -17.33
C GLN A 91 6.53 -5.54 -18.48
N ALA A 92 6.91 -6.81 -18.33
CA ALA A 92 6.66 -7.84 -19.34
C ALA A 92 5.16 -8.04 -19.60
N LYS A 93 4.35 -8.00 -18.55
CA LYS A 93 2.88 -8.03 -18.65
C LYS A 93 2.34 -6.81 -19.40
N PHE A 94 2.86 -5.61 -19.12
CA PHE A 94 2.49 -4.40 -19.84
C PHE A 94 2.85 -4.47 -21.32
N HIS A 95 4.05 -4.95 -21.65
CA HIS A 95 4.49 -5.10 -23.05
C HIS A 95 3.70 -6.15 -23.83
N SER A 96 3.07 -7.11 -23.14
CA SER A 96 2.17 -8.10 -23.75
C SER A 96 0.70 -7.66 -23.76
N PHE A 97 0.38 -6.49 -23.18
CA PHE A 97 -0.99 -5.99 -23.09
C PHE A 97 -1.48 -5.46 -24.44
N THR A 98 -2.55 -6.04 -24.97
CA THR A 98 -3.10 -5.71 -26.30
C THR A 98 -4.59 -5.39 -26.23
N ARG A 99 -5.06 -4.52 -27.14
CA ARG A 99 -6.48 -4.14 -27.20
C ARG A 99 -7.30 -5.28 -27.82
N GLY A 100 -8.39 -5.66 -27.17
CA GLY A 100 -9.36 -6.57 -27.77
C GLY A 100 -10.02 -5.94 -29.01
N GLY A 101 -10.33 -6.75 -30.04
CA GLY A 101 -10.83 -6.25 -31.33
C GLY A 101 -12.04 -5.30 -31.21
N SER A 102 -12.97 -5.59 -30.28
CA SER A 102 -14.19 -4.82 -30.02
C SER A 102 -14.09 -3.82 -28.86
N GLN A 103 -12.94 -3.71 -28.18
CA GLN A 103 -12.80 -2.85 -27.00
C GLN A 103 -12.72 -1.36 -27.39
N PRO A 104 -13.52 -0.47 -26.78
CA PRO A 104 -13.42 0.97 -27.02
C PRO A 104 -12.03 1.50 -26.68
N VAL A 105 -11.49 2.38 -27.53
CA VAL A 105 -10.14 2.96 -27.35
C VAL A 105 -10.01 3.69 -26.01
N ARG A 106 -11.05 4.43 -25.60
CA ARG A 106 -11.06 5.15 -24.31
C ARG A 106 -10.87 4.20 -23.12
N ASP A 107 -11.54 3.04 -23.15
CA ASP A 107 -11.52 2.07 -22.06
C ASP A 107 -10.17 1.35 -22.05
N PHE A 108 -9.60 1.11 -23.24
CA PHE A 108 -8.25 0.59 -23.38
C PHE A 108 -7.17 1.55 -22.85
N ILE A 109 -7.31 2.87 -23.09
CA ILE A 109 -6.40 3.88 -22.56
C ILE A 109 -6.44 3.90 -21.02
N LEU A 110 -7.62 3.83 -20.41
CA LEU A 110 -7.75 3.77 -18.94
C LEU A 110 -7.10 2.51 -18.36
N GLN A 111 -7.24 1.37 -19.04
CA GLN A 111 -6.56 0.13 -18.65
C GLN A 111 -5.04 0.23 -18.80
N LEU A 112 -4.55 0.79 -19.91
CA LEU A 112 -3.12 1.04 -20.12
C LEU A 112 -2.54 1.89 -19.00
N GLN A 113 -3.17 3.03 -18.67
CA GLN A 113 -2.73 3.88 -17.57
C GLN A 113 -2.70 3.14 -16.23
N THR A 114 -3.66 2.25 -16.00
CA THR A 114 -3.71 1.44 -14.80
C THR A 114 -2.55 0.44 -14.74
N GLU A 115 -2.26 -0.29 -15.83
CA GLU A 115 -1.15 -1.24 -15.86
C GLU A 115 0.22 -0.54 -15.85
N THR A 116 0.37 0.60 -16.53
CA THR A 116 1.59 1.44 -16.47
C THR A 116 1.92 1.84 -15.02
N SER A 117 0.90 2.14 -14.19
CA SER A 117 1.11 2.52 -12.80
C SER A 117 1.77 1.43 -11.93
N ARG A 118 1.78 0.16 -12.38
CA ARG A 118 2.45 -0.96 -11.70
C ARG A 118 3.89 -1.18 -12.15
N CYS A 119 4.24 -0.67 -13.33
CA CYS A 119 5.51 -0.95 -13.99
C CYS A 119 6.70 -0.13 -13.45
N ASN A 120 6.45 0.93 -12.66
CA ASN A 120 7.45 1.84 -12.13
C ASN A 120 8.48 2.25 -13.22
N PHE A 121 8.01 2.60 -14.42
CA PHE A 121 8.89 3.11 -15.47
C PHE A 121 9.63 4.34 -14.94
N ARG A 122 10.92 4.44 -15.25
CA ARG A 122 11.70 5.64 -14.94
C ARG A 122 11.36 6.70 -15.98
N ASP A 123 11.18 7.94 -15.51
CA ASP A 123 11.15 9.13 -16.35
C ASP A 123 12.53 9.40 -16.98
#